data_AF-A0A9J6FLN6-F1
#
_entry.id   AF-A0A9J6FLN6-F1
#
_cell.length_a   1.000
_cell.length_b   1.000
_cell.length_c   1.000
_cell.angle_alpha   90.00
_cell.angle_beta   90.00
_cell.angle_gamma   90.00
#
_symmetry.space_group_name_H-M   'P 1'
#
loop_
_entity.id
_entity.type
_entity.pdbx_description
1 polymer ?
#
loop_
_entity_poly.entity_id
_entity_poly.type
_entity_poly.pdbx_seq_one_letter_code
_entity_poly.pdbx_strand_id
1 'polypeptide(L)'
;MLKTIISSFRSVVQESPRWLITTGQEKRAQRAIAKILRMNRRTVPDWHAHMSNIVVKIREASATSVGPLEILRNRVIRNNTMKLFASWFADGILYYTFVTNSVHIKGNYMVNFAASTAAEMPASFLALALVYYCRRRPSQVSSLLIGAAVAVAEQLTPTGA
;
A
#
# COMPACT_ATOMS: atom_id res chain seq x y z
N MET A 1 2.34 2.04 26.87
CA MET A 1 2.06 1.03 25.81
C MET A 1 2.69 1.37 24.46
N LEU A 2 2.40 2.52 23.83
CA LEU A 2 2.92 2.84 22.48
C LEU A 2 4.47 2.84 22.39
N LYS A 3 5.17 3.41 23.38
CA LYS A 3 6.65 3.43 23.44
C LYS A 3 7.25 2.02 23.56
N THR A 4 6.59 1.11 24.26
CA THR A 4 7.01 -0.29 24.44
C THR A 4 6.86 -1.09 23.15
N ILE A 5 5.76 -0.84 22.41
CA ILE A 5 5.51 -1.42 21.09
C ILE A 5 6.59 -0.94 20.10
N ILE A 6 6.81 0.39 20.02
CA ILE A 6 7.83 0.98 19.14
C ILE A 6 9.24 0.45 19.48
N SER A 7 9.56 0.32 20.77
CA SER A 7 10.84 -0.24 21.22
C SER A 7 11.04 -1.69 20.77
N SER A 8 9.98 -2.50 20.77
CA SER A 8 10.02 -3.89 20.33
C SER A 8 10.21 -3.99 18.81
N PHE A 9 9.56 -3.14 18.02
CA PHE A 9 9.70 -3.11 16.56
C PHE A 9 11.07 -2.58 16.09
N ARG A 10 11.73 -1.72 16.87
CA ARG A 10 13.04 -1.14 16.53
C ARG A 10 14.14 -2.19 16.37
N SER A 11 14.04 -3.32 17.05
CA SER A 11 15.04 -4.40 16.98
C SER A 11 14.94 -5.20 15.67
N VAL A 12 13.75 -5.27 15.09
CA VAL A 12 13.44 -6.07 13.90
C VAL A 12 13.45 -5.21 12.63
N VAL A 13 12.85 -4.02 12.70
CA VAL A 13 12.67 -3.12 11.57
C VAL A 13 13.82 -2.11 11.55
N GLN A 14 14.53 -2.09 10.44
CA GLN A 14 15.55 -1.08 10.20
C GLN A 14 14.89 0.22 9.73
N GLU A 15 15.40 1.34 10.22
CA GLU A 15 14.97 2.65 9.75
C GLU A 15 15.20 2.80 8.24
N SER A 16 14.32 3.55 7.56
CA SER A 16 14.41 3.74 6.11
C SER A 16 15.77 4.34 5.72
N PRO A 17 16.56 3.68 4.83
CA PRO A 17 17.83 4.22 4.38
C PRO A 17 17.72 5.60 3.74
N ARG A 18 16.59 5.88 3.05
CA ARG A 18 16.32 7.20 2.47
C ARG A 18 16.21 8.28 3.53
N TRP A 19 15.46 8.02 4.61
CA TRP A 19 15.29 8.97 5.72
C TRP A 19 16.60 9.25 6.45
N LEU A 20 17.42 8.21 6.67
CA LEU A 20 18.73 8.36 7.29
C LEU A 20 19.67 9.22 6.45
N ILE A 21 19.59 9.14 5.12
CA ILE A 21 20.39 9.96 4.20
C ILE A 21 19.92 11.42 4.21
N THR A 22 18.61 11.68 4.14
CA THR A 22 18.08 13.05 4.16
C THR A 22 18.31 13.76 5.49
N THR A 23 18.41 13.01 6.60
CA THR A 23 18.74 13.54 7.94
C THR A 23 20.25 13.60 8.23
N GLY A 24 21.10 13.31 7.25
CA GLY A 24 22.56 13.38 7.39
C GLY A 24 23.23 12.22 8.15
N GLN A 25 22.48 11.17 8.48
CA GLN A 25 22.96 10.00 9.23
C GLN A 25 23.50 8.89 8.32
N GLU A 26 24.45 9.23 7.44
CA GLU A 26 24.93 8.36 6.35
C GLU A 26 25.55 7.05 6.85
N LYS A 27 26.32 7.08 7.95
CA LYS A 27 26.89 5.86 8.59
C LYS A 27 25.81 4.89 9.09
N ARG A 28 24.65 5.39 9.51
CA ARG A 28 23.51 4.54 9.91
C ARG A 28 22.79 4.00 8.67
N ALA A 29 22.68 4.79 7.62
CA ALA A 29 22.11 4.36 6.34
C ALA A 29 22.91 3.20 5.74
N GLN A 30 24.24 3.29 5.74
CA GLN A 30 25.13 2.20 5.26
C GLN A 30 24.90 0.91 6.05
N ARG A 31 24.87 0.99 7.40
CA ARG A 31 24.58 -0.17 8.25
C ARG A 31 23.22 -0.78 7.95
N ALA A 32 22.22 0.05 7.67
CA ALA A 32 20.89 -0.41 7.32
C ALA A 32 20.88 -1.16 5.97
N ILE A 33 21.46 -0.55 4.93
CA ILE A 33 21.54 -1.18 3.61
C ILE A 33 22.38 -2.46 3.66
N ALA A 34 23.49 -2.49 4.40
CA ALA A 34 24.33 -3.68 4.61
C ALA A 34 23.53 -4.86 5.21
N LYS A 35 22.73 -4.59 6.24
CA LYS A 35 21.90 -5.61 6.88
C LYS A 35 20.77 -6.07 5.95
N ILE A 36 20.17 -5.17 5.17
CA ILE A 36 19.20 -5.52 4.11
C ILE A 36 19.83 -6.42 3.04
N LEU A 37 21.01 -6.09 2.53
CA LEU A 37 21.71 -6.90 1.52
C LEU A 37 22.08 -8.28 2.06
N ARG A 38 22.55 -8.38 3.31
CA ARG A 38 22.79 -9.67 3.98
C ARG A 38 21.53 -10.52 4.08
N MET A 39 20.40 -9.95 4.49
CA MET A 39 19.12 -10.68 4.56
C MET A 39 18.66 -11.14 3.17
N ASN A 40 18.90 -10.35 2.13
CA ASN A 40 18.58 -10.68 0.75
C ASN A 40 19.65 -11.55 0.06
N ARG A 41 20.67 -12.02 0.80
CA ARG A 41 21.80 -12.82 0.28
C ARG A 41 22.50 -12.18 -0.93
N ARG A 42 22.60 -10.85 -0.94
CA ARG A 42 23.32 -10.08 -1.97
C ARG A 42 24.67 -9.61 -1.46
N THR A 43 25.62 -9.44 -2.38
CA THR A 43 26.95 -8.91 -2.09
C THR A 43 26.84 -7.49 -1.56
N VAL A 44 27.66 -7.18 -0.55
CA VAL A 44 27.77 -5.83 -0.01
C VAL A 44 28.82 -5.09 -0.84
N PRO A 45 28.45 -4.09 -1.65
CA PRO A 45 29.41 -3.36 -2.48
C PRO A 45 30.30 -2.47 -1.60
N ASP A 46 31.44 -2.04 -2.17
CA ASP A 46 32.26 -1.01 -1.55
C ASP A 46 31.47 0.29 -1.42
N TRP A 47 31.27 0.72 -0.17
CA TRP A 47 30.43 1.85 0.19
C TRP A 47 31.00 3.17 -0.30
N HIS A 48 32.30 3.27 -0.51
CA HIS A 48 32.97 4.55 -0.79
C HIS A 48 32.57 5.15 -2.14
N ALA A 49 32.37 4.32 -3.18
CA ALA A 49 31.98 4.77 -4.52
C ALA A 49 30.46 4.73 -4.76
N HIS A 50 29.74 3.79 -4.14
CA HIS A 50 28.30 3.64 -4.35
C HIS A 50 27.46 4.61 -3.52
N MET A 51 27.92 4.95 -2.31
CA MET A 51 27.10 5.74 -1.40
C MET A 51 27.06 7.23 -1.79
N SER A 52 28.13 7.78 -2.37
CA SER A 52 28.17 9.15 -2.87
C SER A 52 27.07 9.40 -3.92
N ASN A 53 26.98 8.52 -4.92
CA ASN A 53 25.96 8.58 -5.97
C ASN A 53 24.52 8.44 -5.43
N ILE A 54 24.32 7.57 -4.44
CA ILE A 54 23.01 7.35 -3.81
C ILE A 54 22.61 8.57 -2.97
N VAL A 55 23.56 9.13 -2.20
CA VAL A 55 23.33 10.31 -1.37
C VAL A 55 23.01 11.53 -2.22
N VAL A 56 23.75 11.76 -3.31
CA VAL A 56 23.49 12.88 -4.24
C VAL A 56 22.08 12.77 -4.83
N LYS A 57 21.71 11.61 -5.40
CA LYS A 57 20.36 11.41 -5.98
C LYS A 57 19.24 11.59 -4.96
N ILE A 58 19.42 11.11 -3.73
CA ILE A 58 18.40 11.23 -2.68
C ILE A 58 18.30 12.68 -2.19
N ARG A 59 19.43 13.38 -2.04
CA ARG A 59 19.46 14.79 -1.65
C ARG A 59 18.86 15.68 -2.72
N GLU A 60 19.18 15.48 -4.00
CA GLU A 60 18.55 16.18 -5.12
C GLU A 60 17.03 15.98 -5.13
N ALA A 61 16.57 14.73 -5.01
CA ALA A 61 15.14 14.44 -4.92
C ALA A 61 14.47 15.12 -3.72
N SER A 62 15.16 15.19 -2.57
CA SER A 62 14.66 15.91 -1.38
C SER A 62 14.70 17.44 -1.53
N ALA A 63 15.67 17.98 -2.27
CA ALA A 63 15.76 19.42 -2.54
C ALA A 63 14.65 19.86 -3.50
N THR A 64 14.19 18.98 -4.41
CA THR A 64 13.02 19.23 -5.27
C THR A 64 11.68 19.06 -4.55
N SER A 65 11.66 18.61 -3.29
CA SER A 65 10.44 18.47 -2.50
C SER A 65 10.04 19.83 -1.91
N VAL A 66 9.48 20.72 -2.72
CA VAL A 66 9.06 22.06 -2.28
C VAL A 66 7.54 22.09 -2.07
N GLY A 67 7.12 21.80 -0.84
CA GLY A 67 5.76 22.08 -0.34
C GLY A 67 4.59 21.26 -0.92
N PRO A 68 3.47 21.15 -0.19
CA PRO A 68 2.27 20.43 -0.66
C PRO A 68 1.62 21.03 -1.90
N LEU A 69 1.76 22.34 -2.12
CA LEU A 69 1.15 23.06 -3.23
C LEU A 69 1.82 22.78 -4.58
N GLU A 70 3.10 22.41 -4.61
CA GLU A 70 3.80 22.13 -5.88
C GLU A 70 3.42 20.77 -6.47
N ILE A 71 2.84 19.87 -5.67
CA ILE A 71 2.19 18.63 -6.13
C ILE A 71 1.12 18.95 -7.18
N LEU A 72 0.41 20.07 -7.04
CA LEU A 72 -0.61 20.53 -7.98
C LEU A 72 0.00 21.18 -9.24
N ARG A 73 1.23 21.70 -9.15
CA ARG A 73 1.96 22.34 -10.25
C ARG A 73 2.51 21.30 -11.23
N ASN A 74 3.03 20.17 -10.73
CA ASN A 74 3.54 19.11 -11.58
C ASN A 74 2.40 18.25 -12.16
N ARG A 75 2.16 18.38 -13.48
CA ARG A 75 1.08 17.67 -14.19
C ARG A 75 1.15 16.15 -14.04
N VAL A 76 2.35 15.55 -13.98
CA VAL A 76 2.53 14.10 -13.85
C VAL A 76 2.16 13.64 -12.45
N ILE A 77 2.66 14.32 -11.42
CA ILE A 77 2.36 14.00 -10.03
C ILE A 77 0.87 14.21 -9.78
N ARG A 78 0.30 15.34 -10.20
CA ARG A 78 -1.14 15.62 -10.11
C ARG A 78 -1.99 14.51 -10.73
N ASN A 79 -1.67 14.06 -11.94
CA ASN A 79 -2.44 13.00 -12.59
C ASN A 79 -2.34 11.66 -11.84
N ASN A 80 -1.17 11.34 -11.29
CA ASN A 80 -1.01 10.14 -10.48
C ASN A 80 -1.77 10.23 -9.15
N THR A 81 -1.73 11.38 -8.49
CA THR A 81 -2.49 11.64 -7.27
C THR A 81 -4.00 11.56 -7.52
N MET A 82 -4.50 12.13 -8.62
CA MET A 82 -5.91 12.03 -8.99
C MET A 82 -6.35 10.58 -9.23
N LYS A 83 -5.52 9.77 -9.89
CA LYS A 83 -5.79 8.33 -10.06
C LYS A 83 -5.81 7.59 -8.73
N LEU A 84 -4.90 7.91 -7.82
CA LEU A 84 -4.86 7.32 -6.47
C LEU A 84 -6.10 7.70 -5.65
N PHE A 85 -6.53 8.96 -5.72
CA PHE A 85 -7.77 9.39 -5.09
C PHE A 85 -8.98 8.67 -5.69
N ALA A 86 -9.09 8.61 -7.02
CA ALA A 86 -10.18 7.92 -7.68
C ALA A 86 -10.26 6.43 -7.32
N SER A 87 -9.11 5.73 -7.26
CA SER A 87 -9.09 4.33 -6.83
C SER A 87 -9.51 4.19 -5.37
N TRP A 88 -9.05 5.08 -4.49
CA TRP A 88 -9.42 5.04 -3.07
C TRP A 88 -10.92 5.30 -2.87
N PHE A 89 -11.50 6.26 -3.60
CA PHE A 89 -12.94 6.50 -3.58
C PHE A 89 -13.72 5.28 -4.09
N ALA A 90 -13.29 4.67 -5.19
CA ALA A 90 -13.93 3.48 -5.74
C ALA A 90 -13.89 2.30 -4.75
N ASP A 91 -12.72 2.03 -4.15
CA ASP A 91 -12.56 0.98 -3.12
C ASP A 91 -13.45 1.27 -1.90
N GLY A 92 -13.54 2.53 -1.46
CA GLY A 92 -14.41 2.93 -0.36
C GLY A 92 -15.88 2.66 -0.65
N ILE A 93 -16.37 3.09 -1.82
CA ILE A 93 -17.76 2.87 -2.24
C ILE A 93 -18.07 1.36 -2.31
N LEU A 94 -17.18 0.57 -2.92
CA LEU A 94 -17.35 -0.88 -3.02
C LEU A 94 -17.38 -1.55 -1.64
N TYR A 95 -16.44 -1.19 -0.76
CA TYR A 95 -16.40 -1.73 0.59
C TYR A 95 -17.68 -1.44 1.37
N TYR A 96 -18.15 -0.19 1.37
CA TYR A 96 -19.41 0.16 2.03
C TYR A 96 -20.60 -0.54 1.40
N THR A 97 -20.60 -0.72 0.08
CA THR A 97 -21.66 -1.46 -0.61
C THR A 97 -21.71 -2.91 -0.13
N PHE A 98 -20.59 -3.63 -0.09
CA PHE A 98 -20.54 -5.01 0.36
C PHE A 98 -20.90 -5.17 1.84
N VAL A 99 -20.37 -4.31 2.71
CA VAL A 99 -20.69 -4.33 4.14
C VAL A 99 -22.18 -4.09 4.35
N THR A 100 -22.76 -3.09 3.68
CA THR A 100 -24.18 -2.78 3.80
C THR A 100 -25.04 -3.90 3.24
N ASN A 101 -24.64 -4.51 2.12
CA ASN A 101 -25.39 -5.61 1.52
C ASN A 101 -25.42 -6.86 2.41
N SER A 102 -24.31 -7.17 3.09
CA SER A 102 -24.23 -8.31 4.02
C SER A 102 -25.30 -8.29 5.12
N VAL A 103 -25.79 -7.10 5.48
CA VAL A 103 -26.85 -6.89 6.49
C VAL A 103 -28.25 -6.97 5.88
N HIS A 104 -28.42 -6.61 4.61
CA HIS A 104 -29.71 -6.60 3.92
C HIS A 104 -30.11 -7.97 3.32
N ILE A 105 -29.15 -8.89 3.17
CA ILE A 105 -29.44 -10.27 2.77
C ILE A 105 -30.34 -10.92 3.83
N LYS A 106 -31.42 -11.57 3.37
CA LYS A 106 -32.36 -12.29 4.21
C LYS A 106 -31.66 -13.38 5.04
N GLY A 107 -31.97 -13.44 6.33
CA GLY A 107 -31.39 -14.40 7.27
C GLY A 107 -30.92 -13.72 8.55
N ASN A 108 -30.03 -14.39 9.28
CA ASN A 108 -29.43 -13.80 10.48
C ASN A 108 -28.26 -12.88 10.08
N TYR A 109 -28.45 -11.57 10.26
CA TYR A 109 -27.46 -10.54 9.94
C TYR A 109 -26.08 -10.80 10.58
N MET A 110 -26.03 -11.36 11.80
CA MET A 110 -24.77 -11.67 12.47
C MET A 110 -23.98 -12.77 11.73
N VAL A 111 -24.68 -13.78 11.22
CA VAL A 111 -24.07 -14.90 10.49
C VAL A 111 -23.59 -14.43 9.12
N ASN A 112 -24.41 -13.65 8.42
CA ASN A 112 -24.04 -13.10 7.11
C ASN A 112 -22.82 -12.17 7.23
N PHE A 113 -22.81 -11.27 8.21
CA PHE A 113 -21.68 -10.38 8.46
C PHE A 113 -20.40 -11.15 8.87
N ALA A 114 -20.54 -12.16 9.73
CA ALA A 114 -19.41 -13.02 10.11
C ALA A 114 -18.84 -13.79 8.91
N ALA A 115 -19.70 -14.33 8.04
CA ALA A 115 -19.28 -15.02 6.82
C ALA A 115 -18.60 -14.07 5.83
N SER A 116 -19.13 -12.87 5.61
CA SER A 116 -18.51 -11.84 4.77
C SER A 116 -17.13 -11.44 5.29
N THR A 117 -17.01 -11.20 6.60
CA THR A 117 -15.73 -10.86 7.24
C THR A 117 -14.72 -12.02 7.14
N ALA A 118 -15.18 -13.26 7.33
CA ALA A 118 -14.34 -14.43 7.19
C ALA A 118 -13.84 -14.60 5.75
N ALA A 119 -14.63 -14.24 4.74
CA ALA A 119 -14.25 -14.27 3.33
C ALA A 119 -13.22 -13.18 2.95
N GLU A 120 -13.10 -12.09 3.72
CA GLU A 120 -12.05 -11.08 3.49
C GLU A 120 -10.64 -11.61 3.72
N MET A 121 -10.46 -12.56 4.64
CA MET A 121 -9.16 -13.17 4.92
C MET A 121 -8.58 -13.90 3.69
N PRO A 122 -9.25 -14.89 3.08
CA PRO A 122 -8.75 -15.54 1.86
C PRO A 122 -8.68 -14.57 0.69
N ALA A 123 -9.59 -13.60 0.58
CA ALA A 123 -9.51 -12.56 -0.44
C ALA A 123 -8.22 -11.73 -0.32
N SER A 124 -7.78 -11.43 0.90
CA SER A 124 -6.53 -10.72 1.17
C SER A 124 -5.30 -11.50 0.73
N PHE A 125 -5.27 -12.82 0.96
CA PHE A 125 -4.19 -13.69 0.46
C PHE A 125 -4.19 -13.77 -1.07
N LEU A 126 -5.36 -13.86 -1.69
CA LEU A 126 -5.49 -13.83 -3.14
C LEU A 126 -5.00 -12.49 -3.72
N ALA A 127 -5.35 -11.37 -3.09
CA ALA A 127 -4.87 -10.04 -3.48
C ALA A 127 -3.34 -9.96 -3.40
N LEU A 128 -2.73 -10.52 -2.35
CA LEU A 128 -1.28 -10.59 -2.21
C LEU A 128 -0.64 -11.42 -3.34
N ALA A 129 -1.22 -12.58 -3.65
CA ALA A 129 -0.77 -13.41 -4.77
C ALA A 129 -0.90 -12.67 -6.11
N LEU A 130 -2.00 -11.98 -6.36
CA LEU A 130 -2.21 -11.19 -7.56
C LEU A 130 -1.18 -10.06 -7.70
N VAL A 131 -0.81 -9.38 -6.60
CA VAL A 131 0.23 -8.34 -6.64
C VAL A 131 1.61 -8.94 -6.94
N TYR A 132 1.87 -10.17 -6.52
CA TYR A 132 3.15 -10.84 -6.75
C TYR A 132 3.29 -11.39 -8.16
N TYR A 133 2.25 -12.05 -8.68
CA TYR A 133 2.29 -12.75 -9.97
C TYR A 133 1.78 -11.92 -11.15
N CYS A 134 0.84 -10.99 -10.93
CA CYS A 134 0.24 -10.20 -11.99
C CYS A 134 0.81 -8.78 -12.03
N ARG A 135 0.74 -8.17 -13.21
CA ARG A 135 1.09 -6.74 -13.36
C ARG A 135 0.13 -5.91 -12.52
N ARG A 136 0.68 -4.99 -11.71
CA ARG A 136 -0.07 -4.16 -10.74
C ARG A 136 -1.29 -3.42 -11.34
N ARG A 137 -1.14 -2.84 -12.53
CA ARG A 137 -2.21 -2.04 -13.16
C ARG A 137 -3.41 -2.87 -13.62
N PRO A 138 -3.26 -3.91 -14.47
CA PRO A 138 -4.40 -4.71 -14.91
C PRO A 138 -5.07 -5.44 -13.75
N SER A 139 -4.29 -5.94 -12.76
CA SER A 139 -4.86 -6.58 -11.56
C SER A 139 -5.82 -5.63 -10.82
N GLN A 140 -5.40 -4.40 -10.55
CA GLN A 140 -6.22 -3.41 -9.85
C GLN A 140 -7.45 -2.98 -10.64
N VAL A 141 -7.31 -2.76 -11.95
CA VAL A 141 -8.47 -2.41 -12.80
C VAL A 141 -9.46 -3.57 -12.87
N SER A 142 -8.98 -4.80 -13.03
CA SER A 142 -9.84 -5.98 -13.08
C SER A 142 -10.59 -6.22 -11.78
N SER A 143 -9.94 -6.07 -10.61
CA SER A 143 -10.61 -6.27 -9.31
C SER A 143 -11.69 -5.22 -9.07
N LEU A 144 -11.42 -3.95 -9.43
CA LEU A 144 -12.41 -2.87 -9.34
C LEU A 144 -13.61 -3.11 -10.26
N LEU A 145 -13.38 -3.53 -11.50
CA LEU A 145 -14.45 -3.82 -12.46
C LEU A 145 -15.30 -5.02 -12.03
N ILE A 146 -14.67 -6.09 -11.54
CA ILE A 146 -15.38 -7.27 -11.03
C ILE A 146 -16.20 -6.86 -9.80
N GLY A 147 -15.61 -6.14 -8.85
CA GLY A 147 -16.32 -5.66 -7.66
C GLY A 147 -17.53 -4.79 -8.02
N ALA A 148 -17.36 -3.87 -8.98
CA ALA A 148 -18.47 -3.04 -9.48
C ALA A 148 -19.57 -3.87 -10.15
N ALA A 149 -19.20 -4.87 -10.96
CA ALA A 149 -20.17 -5.75 -11.60
C ALA A 149 -20.98 -6.57 -10.58
N VAL A 150 -20.32 -7.09 -9.53
CA VAL A 150 -20.99 -7.81 -8.44
C VAL A 150 -21.93 -6.88 -7.67
N ALA A 151 -21.48 -5.68 -7.31
CA ALA A 151 -22.30 -4.70 -6.61
C ALA A 151 -23.57 -4.28 -7.41
N VAL A 152 -23.48 -4.24 -8.74
CA VAL A 152 -24.65 -3.99 -9.62
C VAL A 152 -25.54 -5.23 -9.70
N ALA A 153 -24.96 -6.42 -9.83
CA ALA A 153 -25.71 -7.67 -9.89
C ALA A 153 -26.54 -7.91 -8.61
N GLU A 154 -25.99 -7.58 -7.44
CA GLU A 154 -26.70 -7.66 -6.16
C GLU A 154 -27.90 -6.70 -6.08
N GLN A 155 -27.86 -5.54 -6.73
CA GLN A 155 -29.01 -4.63 -6.79
C GLN A 155 -30.11 -5.14 -7.73
N LEU A 156 -29.75 -5.95 -8.72
CA LEU A 156 -30.68 -6.54 -9.68
C LEU A 156 -31.36 -7.80 -9.15
N THR A 157 -30.80 -8.46 -8.13
CA THR A 157 -31.48 -9.55 -7.45
C THR A 157 -32.64 -8.98 -6.62
N PRO A 158 -33.91 -9.29 -6.96
CA PRO A 158 -35.03 -8.77 -6.20
C PRO A 158 -34.96 -9.29 -4.78
N THR A 159 -35.00 -8.39 -3.81
CA THR A 159 -35.21 -8.68 -2.39
C THR A 159 -36.66 -9.18 -2.22
N GLY A 160 -36.93 -10.40 -2.67
CA GLY A 160 -38.28 -10.97 -2.71
C GLY A 160 -38.77 -11.41 -1.34
N ALA A 161 -39.84 -10.75 -0.88
CA ALA A 161 -40.87 -11.11 0.13
C ALA A 161 -40.41 -11.60 1.50
#